data_AF-A0A242NL05-F1
#
_entry.id   AF-A0A242NL05-F1
#
_cell.length_a   1.000
_cell.length_b   1.000
_cell.length_c   1.000
_cell.angle_alpha   90.00
_cell.angle_beta   90.00
_cell.angle_gamma   90.00
#
_symmetry.space_group_name_H-M   'P 1'
#
loop_
_entity.id
_entity.type
_entity.pdbx_description
1 polymer ?
#
loop_
_entity_poly.entity_id
_entity_poly.type
_entity_poly.pdbx_seq_one_letter_code
_entity_poly.pdbx_strand_id
1 'polypeptide(L)' 'MPNISLDAIDTINAKLGQADAITMLLRRECDEVTKLSDELRSYALWALTDLIIDSKKLLDNEIKRGSK' A
#
# COMPACT_ATOMS: atom_id res chain seq x y z
N MET A 1 14.68 -11.69 -16.59
CA MET A 1 13.88 -10.91 -15.63
C MET A 1 14.16 -9.45 -15.90
N PRO A 2 13.15 -8.57 -16.03
CA PRO A 2 13.39 -7.14 -16.12
C PRO A 2 14.22 -6.70 -14.90
N ASN A 3 15.24 -5.89 -15.15
CA ASN A 3 16.15 -5.43 -14.11
C ASN A 3 15.46 -4.31 -13.30
N ILE A 4 14.68 -4.70 -12.30
CA ILE A 4 13.97 -3.77 -11.40
C ILE A 4 15.01 -3.14 -10.47
N SER A 5 15.00 -1.81 -10.33
CA SER A 5 15.91 -1.10 -9.44
C SER A 5 15.69 -1.49 -7.98
N LEU A 6 16.77 -1.64 -7.22
CA LEU A 6 16.72 -1.87 -5.77
C LEU A 6 15.95 -0.76 -5.04
N ASP A 7 16.15 0.50 -5.44
CA ASP A 7 15.42 1.65 -4.90
C ASP A 7 13.89 1.56 -5.12
N ALA A 8 13.48 1.01 -6.27
CA ALA A 8 12.07 0.79 -6.56
C ALA A 8 11.48 -0.34 -5.69
N ILE A 9 12.26 -1.41 -5.45
CA ILE A 9 11.87 -2.49 -4.54
C ILE A 9 11.72 -1.95 -3.12
N ASP A 10 12.67 -1.15 -2.64
CA ASP A 10 12.64 -0.57 -1.30
C ASP A 10 11.44 0.38 -1.13
N THR A 11 11.16 1.19 -2.15
CA THR A 11 9.99 2.09 -2.17
C THR A 11 8.67 1.31 -2.13
N ILE A 12 8.56 0.24 -2.94
CA ILE A 12 7.37 -0.63 -2.94
C ILE A 12 7.20 -1.30 -1.58
N ASN A 13 8.28 -1.85 -1.01
CA ASN A 13 8.23 -2.50 0.30
C ASN A 13 7.82 -1.53 1.41
N ALA A 14 8.30 -0.29 1.38
CA ALA A 14 7.89 0.74 2.34
C ALA A 14 6.39 1.06 2.24
N LYS A 15 5.86 1.24 1.01
CA LYS A 15 4.42 1.47 0.79
C LYS A 15 3.56 0.28 1.24
N LEU A 16 4.01 -0.94 0.96
CA LEU A 16 3.31 -2.15 1.42
C LEU A 16 3.34 -2.30 2.95
N GLY A 17 4.46 -1.97 3.59
CA GLY A 17 4.55 -1.95 5.05
C GLY A 17 3.61 -0.93 5.71
N GLN A 18 3.45 0.25 5.10
CA GLN A 18 2.45 1.24 5.54
C GLN A 18 1.02 0.70 5.37
N ALA A 19 0.73 0.04 4.25
CA ALA A 19 -0.59 -0.55 4.01
C ALA A 19 -0.90 -1.67 5.01
N ASP A 20 0.08 -2.50 5.35
CA ASP A 20 -0.07 -3.54 6.36
C ASP A 20 -0.38 -2.93 7.74
N ALA A 21 0.35 -1.89 8.14
CA ALA A 21 0.12 -1.20 9.40
C ALA A 21 -1.30 -0.59 9.50
N ILE A 22 -1.78 0.08 8.44
CA ILE A 22 -3.16 0.61 8.40
C ILE A 22 -4.18 -0.52 8.48
N THR A 23 -3.94 -1.64 7.79
CA THR A 23 -4.81 -2.82 7.83
C THR A 23 -4.88 -3.42 9.23
N MET A 24 -3.76 -3.52 9.94
CA MET A 24 -3.72 -3.99 11.33
C MET A 24 -4.50 -3.07 12.27
N LEU A 25 -4.36 -1.75 12.12
CA LEU A 25 -5.13 -0.77 12.90
C LEU A 25 -6.64 -0.91 12.64
N LEU A 26 -7.04 -1.01 11.37
CA LEU A 26 -8.44 -1.22 11.00
C LEU A 26 -9.00 -2.54 11.51
N ARG A 27 -8.22 -3.62 11.47
CA ARG A 27 -8.63 -4.91 12.03
C ARG A 27 -8.87 -4.80 13.53
N ARG A 28 -7.96 -4.14 14.26
CA ARG A 28 -8.09 -3.93 15.71
C ARG A 28 -9.35 -3.14 16.06
N GLU A 29 -9.70 -2.14 15.27
CA GLU A 29 -10.92 -1.33 15.45
C GLU A 29 -12.22 -2.12 15.20
N CYS A 30 -12.18 -3.19 14.39
CA CYS A 30 -13.31 -4.11 14.28
C CYS A 30 -13.52 -4.96 15.55
N ASP A 31 -12.45 -5.18 16.31
CA ASP A 31 -12.45 -6.02 17.52
C ASP A 31 -12.68 -5.19 18.82
N GLU A 32 -12.56 -3.86 18.75
CA GLU A 32 -12.72 -2.97 19.91
C GLU A 32 -14.17 -2.46 20.08
N VAL A 33 -14.53 -2.13 21.33
CA VAL A 33 -15.85 -1.57 21.68
C VAL A 33 -16.01 -0.15 21.12
N THR A 34 -14.90 0.59 21.03
CA THR A 34 -14.81 1.86 20.33
C THR A 34 -14.58 1.60 18.84
N LYS A 35 -15.49 2.10 18.01
CA LYS A 35 -15.40 1.96 16.55
C LYS A 35 -14.99 3.30 15.96
N LEU A 36 -14.00 3.29 15.07
CA LEU A 36 -13.80 4.37 14.10
C LEU A 36 -15.13 4.77 13.43
N SER A 37 -15.33 6.07 13.22
CA SER A 37 -16.45 6.57 12.42
C SER A 37 -16.39 5.99 11.00
N ASP A 38 -17.54 5.89 10.33
CA ASP A 38 -17.61 5.41 8.94
C ASP A 38 -16.75 6.28 8.01
N GLU A 39 -16.63 7.57 8.31
CA GLU A 39 -15.80 8.52 7.58
C GLU A 39 -14.30 8.21 7.72
N LEU A 40 -13.81 7.99 8.95
CA LEU A 40 -12.41 7.65 9.18
C LEU A 40 -12.07 6.26 8.60
N ARG A 41 -12.99 5.30 8.68
CA ARG A 41 -12.84 4.00 8.00
C ARG A 41 -12.72 4.17 6.48
N SER A 42 -13.55 5.03 5.89
CA SER A 42 -13.50 5.33 4.47
C SER A 42 -12.17 5.95 4.05
N TYR A 43 -11.66 6.92 4.83
CA TYR A 43 -10.34 7.52 4.56
C TYR A 43 -9.20 6.51 4.66
N ALA A 44 -9.22 5.63 5.67
CA ALA A 44 -8.20 4.60 5.81
C ALA A 44 -8.23 3.60 4.65
N LEU A 45 -9.42 3.21 4.18
CA LEU A 45 -9.59 2.34 3.01
C LEU A 45 -9.12 3.01 1.71
N TRP A 46 -9.35 4.31 1.55
CA TRP A 46 -8.82 5.08 0.42
C TRP A 46 -7.29 5.15 0.46
N ALA A 47 -6.72 5.47 1.61
CA ALA A 47 -5.26 5.51 1.78
C ALA A 47 -4.61 4.15 1.46
N LEU A 48 -5.21 3.03 1.91
CA LEU A 48 -4.79 1.68 1.55
C LEU A 48 -4.82 1.44 0.04
N THR A 49 -5.92 1.84 -0.60
CA THR A 49 -6.13 1.67 -2.04
C THR A 49 -5.07 2.46 -2.82
N ASP A 50 -4.80 3.70 -2.43
CA ASP A 50 -3.80 4.56 -3.07
C ASP A 50 -2.39 3.97 -2.94
N LEU A 51 -2.01 3.50 -1.73
CA LEU A 51 -0.71 2.85 -1.51
C LEU A 51 -0.50 1.63 -2.41
N ILE A 52 -1.53 0.79 -2.57
CA ILE A 52 -1.47 -0.40 -3.42
C ILE A 52 -1.40 -0.01 -4.90
N ILE A 53 -2.22 0.95 -5.34
CA ILE A 53 -2.23 1.42 -6.74
C ILE A 53 -0.89 2.02 -7.12
N ASP A 54 -0.32 2.87 -6.26
CA ASP A 54 0.99 3.48 -6.48
C ASP A 54 2.08 2.43 -6.59
N SER A 55 2.07 1.43 -5.69
CA SER A 55 3.06 0.34 -5.71
C SER A 55 2.99 -0.47 -7.00
N LYS A 56 1.78 -0.77 -7.49
CA LYS A 56 1.58 -1.45 -8.78
C LYS A 56 2.09 -0.61 -9.96
N LYS A 57 1.77 0.69 -9.99
CA LYS A 57 2.24 1.60 -11.04
C LYS A 57 3.76 1.70 -11.08
N LEU A 58 4.40 1.79 -9.91
CA LEU A 58 5.87 1.81 -9.80
C LEU A 58 6.47 0.52 -10.35
N LEU A 59 5.94 -0.64 -9.96
CA LEU A 59 6.38 -1.94 -10.47
C LEU A 59 6.24 -2.04 -11.98
N ASP A 60 5.07 -1.68 -12.52
CA ASP A 60 4.81 -1.73 -13.97
C ASP A 60 5.76 -0.83 -14.75
N ASN A 61 6.09 0.35 -14.21
CA ASN A 61 7.03 1.28 -14.82
C ASN A 61 8.46 0.70 -14.85
N GLU A 62 8.90 0.05 -13.78
CA GLU A 62 10.21 -0.61 -13.73
C GLU A 62 10.28 -1.79 -14.71
N ILE A 63 9.24 -2.61 -14.78
CA ILE A 63 9.15 -3.73 -15.74
C ILE A 63 9.24 -3.20 -17.18
N LYS A 64 8.50 -2.14 -17.50
CA LYS A 64 8.52 -1.51 -18.83
C LYS A 64 9.89 -0.92 -19.15
N ARG A 65 10.56 -0.31 -18.16
CA ARG A 65 11.90 0.26 -18.32
C ARG A 65 12.96 -0.81 -18.58
N GLY A 66 12.91 -1.92 -17.85
CA GLY A 66 13.86 -3.04 -17.99
C GLY A 66 13.56 -4.00 -19.15
N SER A 67 12.50 -3.76 -19.92
CA SER A 67 12.15 -4.53 -21.13
C SER A 67 12.50 -3.80 -22.44
N LYS A 68 13.12 -2.62 -22.35
CA LYS A 68 13.74 -1.90 -23.47
C LYS A 68 15.23 -2.22 -23.52
#